data_AF-A0A2E7RG33-F1
#
_entry.id   AF-A0A2E7RG33-F1
#
_cell.length_a   1.000
_cell.length_b   1.000
_cell.length_c   1.000
_cell.angle_alpha   90.00
_cell.angle_beta   90.00
_cell.angle_gamma   90.00
#
_symmetry.space_group_name_H-M   'P 1'
#
loop_
_entity.id
_entity.type
_entity.pdbx_description
1 polymer ?
#
loop_
_entity_poly.entity_id
_entity_poly.type
_entity_poly.pdbx_seq_one_letter_code
_entity_poly.pdbx_strand_id
1 'polypeptide(L)'
;MIIPYLCLALLQEPTPAERQPEVNLSESVQPTSPKEMAEVLGIKKIQLATAPGLELWCDDSKIMRIVQKPLLAAWEFGEEQLGHSPLRKGATIRIVLLKDEKAVRNYYNLLVAECKRWKLPAPAPSWADSVIASGSAHMTFPPTAVQFLRVVGKNEILTRSVHDLGVVRMASACSYSGFGVPPFLKEGFAGMLMKTLKKPSAIVSHKNAALESTIQGYGVFAGIGAAMNDASNAASNWPSVIKTAVDKMWKQKTFDPMERVDSILQRTDAEFARSDYAFSWAVCSFLFDAHYPFGEAATLALEDKRWKSPIKPLPQSRRTAFLLVLQNLRDFRLARVDADARGKLLRDYLLEEYGEEPNHLHRSFLHWTRTRMPK
;
A
#
# COMPACT_ATOMS: atom_id res chain seq x y z
N MET A 1 3.75 -25.28 -36.33
CA MET A 1 3.58 -24.24 -35.28
C MET A 1 4.27 -24.74 -34.03
N ILE A 2 5.22 -23.99 -33.49
CA ILE A 2 5.92 -24.35 -32.25
C ILE A 2 5.32 -23.51 -31.13
N ILE A 3 4.62 -24.16 -30.21
CA ILE A 3 4.14 -23.52 -28.97
C ILE A 3 5.37 -23.30 -28.08
N PRO A 4 5.61 -22.09 -27.56
CA PRO A 4 6.83 -21.82 -26.78
C PRO A 4 6.76 -22.49 -25.41
N TYR A 5 7.61 -23.51 -25.21
CA TYR A 5 7.77 -24.31 -23.99
C TYR A 5 8.27 -23.53 -22.74
N LEU A 6 8.33 -22.19 -22.77
CA LEU A 6 8.89 -21.39 -21.67
C LEU A 6 8.01 -21.31 -20.42
N CYS A 7 6.70 -21.57 -20.50
CA CYS A 7 5.82 -21.49 -19.32
C CYS A 7 5.79 -22.77 -18.48
N LEU A 8 6.22 -23.93 -19.01
CA LEU A 8 6.15 -25.21 -18.30
C LEU A 8 7.31 -25.45 -17.32
N ALA A 9 8.41 -24.70 -17.44
CA ALA A 9 9.55 -24.80 -16.53
C ALA A 9 9.31 -24.15 -15.14
N LEU A 10 8.18 -23.44 -14.96
CA LEU A 10 7.79 -22.79 -13.70
C LEU A 10 6.64 -23.51 -12.97
N LEU A 11 6.11 -24.60 -13.56
CA LEU A 11 4.97 -25.38 -13.05
C LEU A 11 5.39 -26.74 -12.45
N GLN A 12 6.67 -26.92 -12.09
CA GLN A 12 7.03 -28.00 -11.16
C GLN A 12 6.55 -27.59 -9.76
N GLU A 13 5.62 -28.36 -9.20
CA GLU A 13 5.20 -28.19 -7.80
C GLU A 13 6.44 -28.21 -6.89
N PRO A 14 6.64 -27.21 -6.03
CA PRO A 14 7.82 -27.16 -5.18
C PRO A 14 7.78 -28.32 -4.19
N THR A 15 8.76 -29.22 -4.30
CA THR A 15 9.01 -30.20 -3.22
C THR A 15 9.16 -29.47 -1.88
N PRO A 16 8.74 -30.06 -0.73
CA PRO A 16 8.76 -29.40 0.58
C PRO A 16 10.13 -28.91 1.11
N ALA A 17 11.19 -29.09 0.33
CA ALA A 17 12.56 -28.68 0.59
C ALA A 17 12.88 -27.23 0.14
N GLU A 18 12.12 -26.62 -0.76
CA GLU A 18 12.28 -25.19 -1.13
C GLU A 18 11.69 -24.25 -0.06
N ARG A 19 12.09 -24.46 1.20
CA ARG A 19 11.86 -23.47 2.25
C ARG A 19 12.57 -22.18 1.85
N GLN A 20 11.91 -21.05 2.07
CA GLN A 20 12.54 -19.73 1.98
C GLN A 20 13.92 -19.80 2.65
N PRO A 21 15.01 -19.37 2.00
CA PRO A 21 16.33 -19.45 2.63
C PRO A 21 16.27 -18.69 3.95
N GLU A 22 16.47 -19.39 5.07
CA GLU A 22 16.66 -18.75 6.36
C GLU A 22 17.97 -17.97 6.26
N VAL A 23 17.85 -16.71 5.85
CA VAL A 23 18.98 -15.79 5.79
C VAL A 23 19.38 -15.54 7.23
N ASN A 24 20.39 -16.29 7.68
CA ASN A 24 20.94 -16.19 9.01
C ASN A 24 21.78 -14.90 9.07
N LEU A 25 21.09 -13.78 9.27
CA LEU A 25 21.67 -12.45 9.28
C LEU A 25 22.38 -12.21 10.61
N SER A 26 23.50 -11.49 10.57
CA SER A 26 24.09 -10.90 11.78
C SER A 26 23.08 -10.00 12.48
N GLU A 27 23.33 -9.67 13.75
CA GLU A 27 22.53 -8.68 14.48
C GLU A 27 22.36 -7.38 13.68
N SER A 28 21.22 -6.71 13.85
CA SER A 28 20.96 -5.46 13.14
C SER A 28 21.89 -4.37 13.63
N VAL A 29 22.43 -3.57 12.71
CA VAL A 29 23.29 -2.41 13.01
C VAL A 29 22.49 -1.20 13.52
N GLN A 30 21.20 -1.40 13.73
CA GLN A 30 20.24 -0.38 14.05
C GLN A 30 20.06 -0.25 15.57
N PRO A 31 20.00 0.98 16.11
CA PRO A 31 19.68 1.22 17.51
C PRO A 31 18.40 0.51 17.97
N THR A 32 18.45 -0.01 19.21
CA THR A 32 17.33 -0.69 19.87
C THR A 32 16.78 0.13 21.05
N SER A 33 17.60 1.02 21.63
CA SER A 33 17.17 1.92 22.71
C SER A 33 17.10 3.40 22.30
N PRO A 34 16.25 4.22 22.94
CA PRO A 34 16.25 5.67 22.79
C PRO A 34 17.58 6.37 23.11
N LYS A 35 18.47 5.74 23.88
CA LYS A 35 19.79 6.30 24.20
C LYS A 35 20.72 6.14 22.99
N GLU A 36 20.90 4.92 22.49
CA GLU A 36 21.69 4.62 21.29
C GLU A 36 21.22 5.45 20.10
N MET A 37 19.90 5.50 19.88
CA MET A 37 19.30 6.20 18.75
C MET A 37 19.55 7.72 18.84
N ALA A 38 19.43 8.32 20.02
CA ALA A 38 19.74 9.74 20.21
C ALA A 38 21.24 10.05 19.98
N GLU A 39 22.12 9.16 20.45
CA GLU A 39 23.57 9.28 20.28
C GLU A 39 24.00 9.20 18.81
N VAL A 40 23.56 8.17 18.07
CA VAL A 40 23.88 8.00 16.64
C VAL A 40 23.30 9.13 15.79
N LEU A 41 22.10 9.61 16.12
CA LEU A 41 21.49 10.74 15.41
C LEU A 41 22.13 12.09 15.77
N GLY A 42 22.90 12.17 16.85
CA GLY A 42 23.52 13.41 17.33
C GLY A 42 22.52 14.39 17.94
N ILE A 43 21.44 13.89 18.56
CA ILE A 43 20.35 14.69 19.14
C ILE A 43 20.22 14.46 20.65
N LYS A 44 19.67 15.44 21.38
CA LYS A 44 19.56 15.39 22.84
C LYS A 44 18.65 14.27 23.36
N LYS A 45 17.57 13.94 22.65
CA LYS A 45 16.57 12.95 23.06
C LYS A 45 15.70 12.54 21.87
N ILE A 46 15.36 11.26 21.82
CA ILE A 46 14.29 10.71 21.00
C ILE A 46 13.33 9.90 21.90
N GLN A 47 12.12 9.63 21.43
CA GLN A 47 11.15 8.74 22.06
C GLN A 47 10.89 7.54 21.16
N LEU A 48 10.55 6.41 21.78
CA LEU A 48 10.16 5.17 21.12
C LEU A 48 8.79 4.74 21.62
N ALA A 49 7.92 4.30 20.70
CA ALA A 49 6.78 3.44 20.99
C ALA A 49 6.83 2.20 20.09
N THR A 50 6.42 1.06 20.61
CA THR A 50 6.57 -0.24 19.95
C THR A 50 5.25 -1.01 19.93
N ALA A 51 5.02 -1.73 18.85
CA ALA A 51 4.12 -2.89 18.78
C ALA A 51 4.88 -4.04 18.11
N PRO A 52 4.42 -5.31 18.20
CA PRO A 52 5.03 -6.41 17.48
C PRO A 52 5.14 -6.09 15.97
N GLY A 53 6.38 -5.99 15.46
CA GLY A 53 6.66 -5.64 14.06
C GLY A 53 6.66 -4.14 13.71
N LEU A 54 6.42 -3.22 14.65
CA LEU A 54 6.41 -1.77 14.41
C LEU A 54 7.13 -0.97 15.51
N GLU A 55 7.97 -0.02 15.09
CA GLU A 55 8.54 1.03 15.95
C GLU A 55 8.16 2.42 15.42
N LEU A 56 7.75 3.31 16.34
CA LEU A 56 7.62 4.74 16.11
C LEU A 56 8.71 5.47 16.89
N TRP A 57 9.63 6.11 16.16
CA TRP A 57 10.70 6.94 16.69
C TRP A 57 10.38 8.41 16.46
N CYS A 58 10.43 9.26 17.51
CA CYS A 58 10.09 10.68 17.37
C CYS A 58 10.95 11.59 18.27
N ASP A 59 11.55 12.64 17.71
CA ASP A 59 12.38 13.60 18.46
C ASP A 59 11.59 14.81 19.02
N ASP A 60 10.27 14.86 18.82
CA ASP A 60 9.36 15.86 19.39
C ASP A 60 8.23 15.22 20.22
N SER A 61 8.18 15.56 21.50
CA SER A 61 7.25 14.96 22.45
C SER A 61 5.80 15.44 22.33
N LYS A 62 5.54 16.53 21.62
CA LYS A 62 4.18 16.99 21.30
C LYS A 62 3.66 16.22 20.09
N ILE A 63 4.49 16.03 19.06
CA ILE A 63 4.14 15.21 17.88
C ILE A 63 3.92 13.75 18.28
N MET A 64 4.80 13.18 19.11
CA MET A 64 4.67 11.80 19.59
C MET A 64 3.29 11.51 20.22
N ARG A 65 2.80 12.41 21.07
CA ARG A 65 1.47 12.30 21.72
C ARG A 65 0.29 12.33 20.74
N ILE A 66 0.46 12.95 19.57
CA ILE A 66 -0.58 13.06 18.54
C ILE A 66 -0.57 11.83 17.63
N VAL A 67 0.62 11.37 17.23
CA VAL A 67 0.78 10.31 16.21
C VAL A 67 0.69 8.91 16.80
N GLN A 68 1.19 8.66 18.02
CA GLN A 68 1.35 7.31 18.57
C GLN A 68 0.05 6.49 18.56
N LYS A 69 -1.01 6.95 19.22
CA LYS A 69 -2.25 6.16 19.36
C LYS A 69 -2.91 5.85 18.01
N PRO A 70 -3.11 6.82 17.09
CA PRO A 70 -3.67 6.51 15.78
C PRO A 70 -2.78 5.62 14.91
N LEU A 71 -1.46 5.78 14.96
CA LEU A 71 -0.54 4.94 14.19
C LEU A 71 -0.58 3.48 14.64
N LEU A 72 -0.69 3.24 15.96
CA LEU A 72 -0.89 1.90 16.51
C LEU A 72 -2.26 1.31 16.12
N ALA A 73 -3.33 2.11 16.13
CA ALA A 73 -4.64 1.66 15.64
C ALA A 73 -4.61 1.32 14.13
N ALA A 74 -3.88 2.09 13.32
CA ALA A 74 -3.64 1.80 11.90
C ALA A 74 -2.81 0.52 11.70
N TRP A 75 -1.85 0.25 12.60
CA TRP A 75 -1.08 -0.99 12.61
C TRP A 75 -1.95 -2.20 12.91
N GLU A 76 -2.74 -2.14 13.98
CA GLU A 76 -3.68 -3.19 14.39
C GLU A 76 -4.72 -3.48 13.30
N PHE A 77 -5.33 -2.45 12.71
CA PHE A 77 -6.24 -2.60 11.59
C PHE A 77 -5.55 -3.22 10.36
N GLY A 78 -4.29 -2.85 10.09
CA GLY A 78 -3.49 -3.44 9.04
C GLY A 78 -3.12 -4.91 9.28
N GLU A 79 -2.87 -5.33 10.53
CA GLU A 79 -2.73 -6.74 10.92
C GLU A 79 -4.05 -7.47 10.72
N GLU A 80 -5.17 -6.88 11.15
CA GLU A 80 -6.51 -7.44 10.96
C GLU A 80 -6.82 -7.68 9.47
N GLN A 81 -6.44 -6.77 8.56
CA GLN A 81 -6.67 -6.93 7.11
C GLN A 81 -5.73 -7.93 6.43
N LEU A 82 -4.46 -8.02 6.86
CA LEU A 82 -3.52 -9.00 6.28
C LEU A 82 -3.69 -10.41 6.90
N GLY A 83 -4.26 -10.52 8.10
CA GLY A 83 -4.48 -11.79 8.81
C GLY A 83 -3.20 -12.48 9.33
N HIS A 84 -2.02 -12.00 8.90
CA HIS A 84 -0.70 -12.43 9.32
C HIS A 84 0.30 -11.31 9.07
N SER A 85 1.44 -11.32 9.78
CA SER A 85 2.46 -10.30 9.58
C SER A 85 3.16 -10.48 8.22
N PRO A 86 3.20 -9.45 7.36
CA PRO A 86 3.88 -9.50 6.06
C PRO A 86 5.40 -9.34 6.18
N LEU A 87 5.94 -9.21 7.39
CA LEU A 87 7.36 -8.97 7.61
C LEU A 87 8.17 -10.26 7.49
N ARG A 88 9.46 -10.11 7.19
CA ARG A 88 10.40 -11.23 7.35
C ARG A 88 10.69 -11.43 8.84
N LYS A 89 11.02 -12.65 9.25
CA LYS A 89 11.49 -12.97 10.62
C LYS A 89 12.64 -12.01 10.99
N GLY A 90 12.48 -11.27 12.09
CA GLY A 90 13.46 -10.27 12.55
C GLY A 90 13.45 -8.92 11.81
N ALA A 91 12.48 -8.64 10.95
CA ALA A 91 12.26 -7.31 10.38
C ALA A 91 11.16 -6.54 11.14
N THR A 92 11.32 -5.22 11.24
CA THR A 92 10.43 -4.30 11.97
C THR A 92 10.20 -3.07 11.10
N ILE A 93 8.93 -2.66 10.88
CA ILE A 93 8.64 -1.39 10.21
C ILE A 93 8.99 -0.23 11.14
N ARG A 94 9.64 0.81 10.61
CA ARG A 94 10.03 1.98 11.39
C ARG A 94 9.50 3.27 10.81
N ILE A 95 8.68 3.96 11.58
CA ILE A 95 8.25 5.33 11.29
C ILE A 95 9.11 6.27 12.14
N VAL A 96 9.91 7.11 11.49
CA VAL A 96 10.94 7.93 12.14
C VAL A 96 10.70 9.40 11.85
N LEU A 97 10.39 10.15 12.91
CA LEU A 97 9.97 11.55 12.86
C LEU A 97 11.07 12.44 13.45
N LEU A 98 11.73 13.25 12.60
CA LEU A 98 12.92 14.02 12.96
C LEU A 98 12.75 15.51 12.61
N LYS A 99 13.22 16.41 13.48
CA LYS A 99 13.17 17.87 13.26
C LYS A 99 14.52 18.49 12.87
N ASP A 100 15.58 17.70 12.76
CA ASP A 100 16.93 18.16 12.44
C ASP A 100 17.43 17.47 11.16
N GLU A 101 17.89 18.27 10.20
CA GLU A 101 18.47 17.78 8.94
C GLU A 101 19.71 16.92 9.17
N LYS A 102 20.53 17.26 10.18
CA LYS A 102 21.68 16.46 10.56
C LYS A 102 21.25 15.08 11.07
N ALA A 103 20.15 15.02 11.82
CA ALA A 103 19.59 13.73 12.25
C ALA A 103 19.07 12.92 11.06
N VAL A 104 18.39 13.54 10.08
CA VAL A 104 17.96 12.85 8.85
C VAL A 104 19.15 12.27 8.08
N ARG A 105 20.24 13.04 7.92
CA ARG A 105 21.48 12.59 7.27
C ARG A 105 22.19 11.47 8.06
N ASN A 106 22.21 11.56 9.39
CA ASN A 106 22.75 10.49 10.24
C ASN A 106 21.90 9.21 10.16
N TYR A 107 20.57 9.33 10.08
CA TYR A 107 19.69 8.17 9.90
C TYR A 107 19.85 7.51 8.53
N TYR A 108 20.09 8.29 7.47
CA TYR A 108 20.45 7.73 6.16
C TYR A 108 21.67 6.80 6.24
N ASN A 109 22.71 7.14 7.03
CA ASN A 109 23.87 6.28 7.20
C ASN A 109 23.51 4.93 7.87
N LEU A 110 22.59 4.93 8.84
CA LEU A 110 22.04 3.70 9.43
C LEU A 110 21.28 2.86 8.39
N LEU A 111 20.48 3.49 7.53
CA LEU A 111 19.76 2.81 6.45
C LEU A 111 20.73 2.17 5.44
N VAL A 112 21.79 2.88 5.04
CA VAL A 112 22.82 2.34 4.13
C VAL A 112 23.53 1.12 4.75
N ALA A 113 23.92 1.21 6.02
CA ALA A 113 24.58 0.11 6.73
C ALA A 113 23.65 -1.12 6.87
N GLU A 114 22.37 -0.89 7.14
CA GLU A 114 21.37 -1.95 7.23
C GLU A 114 21.07 -2.56 5.84
N CYS A 115 20.95 -1.77 4.77
CA CYS A 115 20.85 -2.29 3.39
C CYS A 115 22.02 -3.22 3.05
N LYS A 116 23.25 -2.84 3.43
CA LYS A 116 24.45 -3.66 3.27
C LYS A 116 24.35 -4.99 4.04
N ARG A 117 23.82 -4.99 5.28
CA ARG A 117 23.53 -6.20 6.06
C ARG A 117 22.57 -7.15 5.34
N TRP A 118 21.49 -6.60 4.76
CA TRP A 118 20.50 -7.37 3.99
C TRP A 118 20.98 -7.75 2.57
N LYS A 119 22.16 -7.32 2.13
CA LYS A 119 22.68 -7.46 0.75
C LYS A 119 21.74 -6.86 -0.31
N LEU A 120 21.10 -5.74 0.02
CA LEU A 120 20.17 -5.00 -0.85
C LEU A 120 20.78 -3.67 -1.31
N PRO A 121 20.33 -3.11 -2.45
CA PRO A 121 20.74 -1.78 -2.89
C PRO A 121 20.43 -0.72 -1.82
N ALA A 122 21.43 0.08 -1.49
CA ALA A 122 21.25 1.24 -0.62
C ALA A 122 20.45 2.35 -1.34
N PRO A 123 19.74 3.23 -0.60
CA PRO A 123 19.17 4.43 -1.19
C PRO A 123 20.27 5.33 -1.75
N ALA A 124 19.98 6.09 -2.81
CA ALA A 124 20.93 7.05 -3.37
C ALA A 124 21.25 8.16 -2.34
N PRO A 125 22.45 8.80 -2.36
CA PRO A 125 22.80 9.86 -1.41
C PRO A 125 21.80 11.02 -1.34
N SER A 126 21.20 11.37 -2.50
CA SER A 126 20.16 12.40 -2.62
C SER A 126 18.83 12.03 -1.94
N TRP A 127 18.67 10.82 -1.40
CA TRP A 127 17.48 10.41 -0.66
C TRP A 127 17.31 11.23 0.62
N ALA A 128 18.41 11.51 1.35
CA ALA A 128 18.35 12.35 2.56
C ALA A 128 17.95 13.80 2.21
N ASP A 129 18.51 14.36 1.13
CA ASP A 129 18.11 15.67 0.61
C ASP A 129 16.64 15.68 0.16
N SER A 130 16.17 14.59 -0.43
CA SER A 130 14.76 14.42 -0.85
C SER A 130 13.82 14.39 0.36
N VAL A 131 14.17 13.72 1.45
CA VAL A 131 13.40 13.74 2.72
C VAL A 131 13.32 15.16 3.28
N ILE A 132 14.46 15.87 3.30
CA ILE A 132 14.55 17.25 3.82
C ILE A 132 13.71 18.21 2.95
N ALA A 133 13.73 18.07 1.62
CA ALA A 133 13.01 18.94 0.71
C ALA A 133 11.50 18.63 0.59
N SER A 134 11.11 17.36 0.56
CA SER A 134 9.72 16.92 0.36
C SER A 134 8.93 16.64 1.65
N GLY A 135 9.61 16.63 2.80
CA GLY A 135 9.02 16.31 4.09
C GLY A 135 8.90 14.81 4.41
N SER A 136 8.87 13.90 3.44
CA SER A 136 9.09 12.47 3.74
C SER A 136 9.60 11.64 2.56
N ALA A 137 10.28 10.55 2.89
CA ALA A 137 10.49 9.43 1.97
C ALA A 137 10.42 8.11 2.74
N HIS A 138 10.15 7.04 2.00
CA HIS A 138 10.08 5.68 2.53
C HIS A 138 11.03 4.74 1.78
N MET A 139 11.33 3.62 2.40
CA MET A 139 12.04 2.48 1.84
C MET A 139 11.30 1.21 2.25
N THR A 140 11.21 0.25 1.34
CA THR A 140 10.58 -1.03 1.70
C THR A 140 11.53 -1.97 2.42
N PHE A 141 12.84 -1.95 2.14
CA PHE A 141 13.84 -2.71 2.88
C PHE A 141 15.13 -1.90 3.10
N PRO A 142 15.58 -1.70 4.37
CA PRO A 142 14.83 -1.99 5.59
C PRO A 142 13.49 -1.21 5.60
N PRO A 143 12.39 -1.82 6.09
CA PRO A 143 11.06 -1.21 6.00
C PRO A 143 10.98 0.03 6.88
N THR A 144 11.04 1.20 6.25
CA THR A 144 11.14 2.48 6.95
C THR A 144 10.35 3.58 6.25
N ALA A 145 9.83 4.53 7.03
CA ALA A 145 9.48 5.86 6.57
C ALA A 145 10.19 6.90 7.46
N VAL A 146 10.76 7.94 6.84
CA VAL A 146 11.36 9.07 7.56
C VAL A 146 10.63 10.33 7.17
N GLN A 147 10.22 11.11 8.18
CA GLN A 147 9.48 12.35 8.00
C GLN A 147 10.23 13.50 8.67
N PHE A 148 10.40 14.60 7.94
CA PHE A 148 11.07 15.81 8.39
C PHE A 148 10.05 16.81 8.92
N LEU A 149 10.00 16.93 10.25
CA LEU A 149 9.00 17.67 11.02
C LEU A 149 8.99 19.19 10.81
N ARG A 150 9.98 19.76 10.11
CA ARG A 150 9.98 21.19 9.73
C ARG A 150 9.22 21.47 8.44
N VAL A 151 9.10 20.48 7.55
CA VAL A 151 8.39 20.62 6.27
C VAL A 151 6.97 20.06 6.36
N VAL A 152 6.79 18.89 7.00
CA VAL A 152 5.44 18.32 7.16
C VAL A 152 4.65 19.12 8.20
N GLY A 153 3.50 19.67 7.81
CA GLY A 153 2.67 20.46 8.71
C GLY A 153 2.15 19.65 9.90
N LYS A 154 1.97 20.30 11.06
CA LYS A 154 1.44 19.65 12.28
C LYS A 154 0.06 18.99 12.09
N ASN A 155 -0.72 19.47 11.14
CA ASN A 155 -2.02 18.90 10.80
C ASN A 155 -1.89 17.68 9.87
N GLU A 156 -0.83 17.63 9.06
CA GLU A 156 -0.60 16.59 8.05
C GLU A 156 0.17 15.39 8.59
N ILE A 157 1.07 15.60 9.57
CA ILE A 157 2.01 14.59 10.08
C ILE A 157 1.33 13.28 10.50
N LEU A 158 0.15 13.38 11.10
CA LEU A 158 -0.66 12.23 11.49
C LEU A 158 -1.10 11.40 10.28
N THR A 159 -1.63 12.08 9.27
CA THR A 159 -2.06 11.45 8.02
C THR A 159 -0.86 10.87 7.28
N ARG A 160 0.24 11.61 7.18
CA ARG A 160 1.48 11.17 6.51
C ARG A 160 2.09 9.96 7.20
N SER A 161 2.06 9.89 8.54
CA SER A 161 2.54 8.74 9.31
C SER A 161 1.73 7.46 9.03
N VAL A 162 0.39 7.56 9.01
CA VAL A 162 -0.49 6.43 8.66
C VAL A 162 -0.36 6.05 7.18
N HIS A 163 -0.15 7.03 6.31
CA HIS A 163 0.05 6.85 4.88
C HIS A 163 1.31 6.03 4.59
N ASP A 164 2.46 6.53 5.05
CA ASP A 164 3.75 5.92 4.78
C ASP A 164 3.85 4.54 5.47
N LEU A 165 3.17 4.33 6.60
CA LEU A 165 2.97 3.01 7.20
C LEU A 165 2.24 2.05 6.25
N GLY A 166 1.13 2.47 5.64
CA GLY A 166 0.38 1.68 4.68
C GLY A 166 1.20 1.31 3.45
N VAL A 167 1.95 2.27 2.91
CA VAL A 167 2.85 2.07 1.76
C VAL A 167 3.93 1.01 2.07
N VAL A 168 4.67 1.16 3.17
CA VAL A 168 5.76 0.24 3.55
C VAL A 168 5.21 -1.15 3.92
N ARG A 169 4.08 -1.20 4.63
CA ARG A 169 3.41 -2.45 5.04
C ARG A 169 2.91 -3.24 3.83
N MET A 170 2.24 -2.58 2.90
CA MET A 170 1.74 -3.23 1.68
C MET A 170 2.88 -3.66 0.77
N ALA A 171 3.92 -2.84 0.64
CA ALA A 171 5.06 -3.22 -0.18
C ALA A 171 5.84 -4.42 0.41
N SER A 172 5.85 -4.59 1.75
CA SER A 172 6.34 -5.81 2.42
C SER A 172 5.46 -7.05 2.19
N ALA A 173 4.14 -6.86 2.02
CA ALA A 173 3.18 -7.93 1.79
C ALA A 173 3.22 -8.47 0.34
N CYS A 174 3.42 -7.58 -0.63
CA CYS A 174 3.36 -7.90 -2.07
C CYS A 174 4.71 -8.31 -2.70
N SER A 175 5.83 -8.11 -2.01
CA SER A 175 7.16 -8.36 -2.58
C SER A 175 8.17 -8.78 -1.52
N TYR A 176 8.93 -9.86 -1.79
CA TYR A 176 9.96 -10.38 -0.87
C TYR A 176 10.97 -9.31 -0.45
N SER A 177 11.47 -8.55 -1.42
CA SER A 177 12.43 -7.43 -1.28
C SER A 177 11.75 -6.07 -1.19
N GLY A 178 10.42 -6.03 -1.26
CA GLY A 178 9.66 -4.79 -1.28
C GLY A 178 9.81 -3.93 -2.54
N PHE A 179 10.55 -4.42 -3.55
CA PHE A 179 10.75 -3.77 -4.84
C PHE A 179 9.59 -4.07 -5.80
N GLY A 180 9.35 -3.14 -6.73
CA GLY A 180 8.42 -3.32 -7.85
C GLY A 180 6.97 -3.56 -7.44
N VAL A 181 6.48 -2.91 -6.38
CA VAL A 181 5.09 -3.05 -5.92
C VAL A 181 4.21 -2.00 -6.61
N PRO A 182 3.12 -2.41 -7.30
CA PRO A 182 2.24 -1.50 -8.03
C PRO A 182 1.75 -0.30 -7.19
N PRO A 183 1.75 0.93 -7.74
CA PRO A 183 1.28 2.13 -7.07
C PRO A 183 -0.11 2.01 -6.46
N PHE A 184 -1.11 1.57 -7.25
CA PHE A 184 -2.50 1.50 -6.81
C PHE A 184 -2.68 0.67 -5.53
N LEU A 185 -1.83 -0.35 -5.34
CA LEU A 185 -1.89 -1.23 -4.20
C LEU A 185 -1.28 -0.56 -2.94
N LYS A 186 -0.14 0.13 -3.09
CA LYS A 186 0.48 0.92 -2.00
C LYS A 186 -0.48 2.03 -1.54
N GLU A 187 -0.94 2.84 -2.48
CA GLU A 187 -1.74 4.04 -2.24
C GLU A 187 -3.18 3.69 -1.81
N GLY A 188 -3.78 2.66 -2.40
CA GLY A 188 -5.11 2.19 -2.03
C GLY A 188 -5.15 1.56 -0.63
N PHE A 189 -4.14 0.77 -0.25
CA PHE A 189 -4.04 0.24 1.11
C PHE A 189 -3.71 1.33 2.14
N ALA A 190 -2.83 2.28 1.82
CA ALA A 190 -2.62 3.47 2.65
C ALA A 190 -3.93 4.24 2.85
N GLY A 191 -4.73 4.41 1.79
CA GLY A 191 -6.08 4.96 1.85
C GLY A 191 -7.03 4.18 2.75
N MET A 192 -6.96 2.84 2.78
CA MET A 192 -7.77 2.01 3.69
C MET A 192 -7.42 2.27 5.16
N LEU A 193 -6.12 2.44 5.49
CA LEU A 193 -5.69 2.73 6.85
C LEU A 193 -6.19 4.10 7.35
N MET A 194 -6.50 5.05 6.46
CA MET A 194 -7.05 6.37 6.83
C MET A 194 -8.39 6.29 7.57
N LYS A 195 -9.12 5.17 7.47
CA LYS A 195 -10.35 4.93 8.24
C LYS A 195 -10.13 5.00 9.76
N THR A 196 -8.89 4.78 10.22
CA THR A 196 -8.49 4.93 11.63
C THR A 196 -8.38 6.39 12.09
N LEU A 197 -8.43 7.35 11.17
CA LEU A 197 -8.33 8.78 11.44
C LEU A 197 -9.70 9.46 11.40
N LYS A 198 -10.01 10.25 12.44
CA LYS A 198 -11.29 10.99 12.52
C LYS A 198 -11.43 12.09 11.45
N LYS A 199 -10.30 12.70 11.05
CA LYS A 199 -10.18 13.75 10.02
C LYS A 199 -8.81 13.67 9.36
N PRO A 200 -8.60 12.76 8.38
CA PRO A 200 -7.37 12.75 7.59
C PRO A 200 -7.24 14.05 6.79
N SER A 201 -6.04 14.61 6.73
CA SER A 201 -5.71 15.73 5.85
C SER A 201 -5.54 15.24 4.41
N ALA A 202 -5.64 16.15 3.44
CA ALA A 202 -5.17 15.86 2.09
C ALA A 202 -3.64 15.65 2.11
N ILE A 203 -3.14 14.67 1.35
CA ILE A 203 -1.72 14.56 1.04
C ILE A 203 -1.58 14.62 -0.48
N VAL A 204 -0.69 15.49 -0.95
CA VAL A 204 -0.34 15.62 -2.37
C VAL A 204 1.03 15.02 -2.59
N SER A 205 1.17 14.18 -3.61
CA SER A 205 2.46 13.76 -4.13
C SER A 205 2.84 14.67 -5.30
N HIS A 206 3.81 15.56 -5.08
CA HIS A 206 4.16 16.61 -6.05
C HIS A 206 4.88 16.12 -7.32
N LYS A 207 5.21 14.82 -7.43
CA LYS A 207 5.96 14.29 -8.58
C LYS A 207 5.01 13.69 -9.60
N ASN A 208 4.85 14.38 -10.72
CA ASN A 208 4.02 14.01 -11.88
C ASN A 208 2.49 14.02 -11.66
N ALA A 209 1.99 14.68 -10.61
CA ALA A 209 0.56 14.97 -10.51
C ALA A 209 0.09 15.71 -11.77
N ALA A 210 -1.07 15.35 -12.32
CA ALA A 210 -1.54 15.84 -13.63
C ALA A 210 -1.82 17.36 -13.72
N LEU A 211 -1.59 18.11 -12.63
CA LEU A 211 -1.73 19.55 -12.55
C LEU A 211 -0.47 20.13 -11.90
N GLU A 212 0.33 20.86 -12.69
CA GLU A 212 1.26 21.83 -12.11
C GLU A 212 0.46 22.92 -11.39
N SER A 213 1.02 23.44 -10.29
CA SER A 213 0.46 24.45 -9.38
C SER A 213 -0.58 24.00 -8.33
N THR A 214 -0.14 24.06 -7.06
CA THR A 214 -0.88 24.57 -5.88
C THR A 214 -2.23 23.98 -5.44
N ILE A 215 -2.73 22.87 -6.02
CA ILE A 215 -3.99 22.26 -5.55
C ILE A 215 -3.73 21.23 -4.44
N GLN A 216 -4.31 21.47 -3.26
CA GLN A 216 -4.31 20.55 -2.12
C GLN A 216 -5.44 19.51 -2.29
N GLY A 217 -5.13 18.23 -2.38
CA GLY A 217 -6.15 17.18 -2.46
C GLY A 217 -5.60 15.77 -2.71
N TYR A 218 -6.19 14.77 -2.03
CA TYR A 218 -6.17 13.40 -2.52
C TYR A 218 -7.30 13.24 -3.56
N GLY A 219 -7.05 13.63 -4.80
CA GLY A 219 -8.04 13.43 -5.87
C GLY A 219 -7.57 13.93 -7.22
N VAL A 220 -7.39 13.00 -8.16
CA VAL A 220 -7.26 13.28 -9.60
C VAL A 220 -8.01 12.17 -10.35
N PHE A 221 -9.29 12.39 -10.62
CA PHE A 221 -10.22 11.40 -11.19
C PHE A 221 -10.06 11.21 -12.72
N ALA A 222 -8.85 10.99 -13.23
CA ALA A 222 -8.66 10.64 -14.64
C ALA A 222 -9.05 9.18 -14.91
N GLY A 223 -10.05 8.95 -15.78
CA GLY A 223 -10.67 7.62 -15.98
C GLY A 223 -11.99 7.44 -15.19
N ILE A 224 -12.55 8.53 -14.68
CA ILE A 224 -13.99 8.64 -14.45
C ILE A 224 -14.42 9.96 -15.09
N GLY A 225 -14.78 9.94 -16.37
CA GLY A 225 -15.00 11.14 -17.21
C GLY A 225 -16.11 12.11 -16.79
N ALA A 226 -16.63 12.01 -15.56
CA ALA A 226 -17.73 12.82 -15.04
C ALA A 226 -17.66 13.09 -13.52
N ALA A 227 -16.49 12.96 -12.88
CA ALA A 227 -16.23 13.43 -11.52
C ALA A 227 -15.22 14.60 -11.59
N MET A 228 -15.60 15.80 -11.13
CA MET A 228 -14.71 16.95 -11.17
C MET A 228 -13.60 16.84 -10.11
N ASN A 229 -12.39 17.24 -10.49
CA ASN A 229 -11.24 17.34 -9.59
C ASN A 229 -11.43 18.53 -8.62
N ASP A 230 -12.21 18.32 -7.56
CA ASP A 230 -12.37 19.29 -6.48
C ASP A 230 -11.37 18.99 -5.34
N ALA A 231 -10.70 20.04 -4.86
CA ALA A 231 -9.83 20.05 -3.69
C ALA A 231 -10.57 19.69 -2.38
N SER A 232 -11.90 19.76 -2.36
CA SER A 232 -12.74 19.39 -1.21
C SER A 232 -12.81 17.87 -0.91
N ASN A 233 -12.17 17.03 -1.72
CA ASN A 233 -12.20 15.56 -1.61
C ASN A 233 -11.34 15.00 -0.46
N ALA A 234 -11.77 15.21 0.78
CA ALA A 234 -11.30 14.45 1.94
C ALA A 234 -11.61 12.96 1.77
N ALA A 235 -10.81 12.07 2.38
CA ALA A 235 -10.99 10.61 2.25
C ALA A 235 -12.37 10.10 2.73
N SER A 236 -13.06 10.85 3.61
CA SER A 236 -14.44 10.60 4.02
C SER A 236 -15.47 10.72 2.88
N ASN A 237 -15.12 11.41 1.78
CA ASN A 237 -16.02 11.67 0.67
C ASN A 237 -15.85 10.64 -0.46
N TRP A 238 -14.72 9.90 -0.49
CA TRP A 238 -14.41 8.90 -1.52
C TRP A 238 -15.56 7.90 -1.77
N PRO A 239 -16.24 7.31 -0.76
CA PRO A 239 -17.38 6.42 -1.01
C PRO A 239 -18.49 7.07 -1.85
N SER A 240 -18.82 8.33 -1.58
CA SER A 240 -19.88 9.05 -2.29
C SER A 240 -19.50 9.34 -3.74
N VAL A 241 -18.25 9.77 -3.96
CA VAL A 241 -17.74 10.09 -5.31
C VAL A 241 -17.62 8.82 -6.14
N ILE A 242 -17.05 7.74 -5.60
CA ILE A 242 -16.91 6.44 -6.28
C ILE A 242 -18.27 5.84 -6.60
N LYS A 243 -19.26 5.95 -5.69
CA LYS A 243 -20.62 5.48 -5.97
C LYS A 243 -21.27 6.26 -7.11
N THR A 244 -21.13 7.59 -7.09
CA THR A 244 -21.65 8.48 -8.14
C THR A 244 -20.99 8.20 -9.50
N ALA A 245 -19.69 7.88 -9.50
CA ALA A 245 -18.94 7.46 -10.67
C ALA A 245 -19.46 6.13 -11.24
N VAL A 246 -19.54 5.09 -10.41
CA VAL A 246 -19.97 3.76 -10.83
C VAL A 246 -21.45 3.75 -11.23
N ASP A 247 -22.33 4.49 -10.57
CA ASP A 247 -23.74 4.62 -10.99
C ASP A 247 -23.90 5.32 -12.35
N LYS A 248 -22.86 5.99 -12.88
CA LYS A 248 -22.78 6.45 -14.29
C LYS A 248 -22.26 5.32 -15.20
N MET A 249 -21.14 4.68 -14.84
CA MET A 249 -20.56 3.55 -15.60
C MET A 249 -21.58 2.41 -15.79
N TRP A 250 -22.31 2.02 -14.74
CA TRP A 250 -23.32 0.96 -14.79
C TRP A 250 -24.45 1.22 -15.82
N LYS A 251 -24.68 2.47 -16.21
CA LYS A 251 -25.70 2.86 -17.19
C LYS A 251 -25.16 2.92 -18.62
N GLN A 252 -23.84 2.85 -18.82
CA GLN A 252 -23.23 2.82 -20.14
C GLN A 252 -23.42 1.43 -20.78
N LYS A 253 -23.67 1.41 -22.10
CA LYS A 253 -23.80 0.15 -22.87
C LYS A 253 -22.43 -0.42 -23.29
N THR A 254 -21.42 0.43 -23.35
CA THR A 254 -20.04 0.12 -23.73
C THR A 254 -19.12 0.78 -22.72
N PHE A 255 -18.23 0.01 -22.09
CA PHE A 255 -17.23 0.50 -21.16
C PHE A 255 -15.94 0.82 -21.91
N ASP A 256 -15.27 1.92 -21.57
CA ASP A 256 -13.88 2.14 -21.97
C ASP A 256 -13.01 1.10 -21.24
N PRO A 257 -12.18 0.31 -21.96
CA PRO A 257 -11.24 -0.60 -21.33
C PRO A 257 -10.36 0.03 -20.25
N MET A 258 -9.97 1.31 -20.40
CA MET A 258 -9.12 2.03 -19.44
C MET A 258 -9.79 2.34 -18.09
N GLU A 259 -11.13 2.30 -18.05
CA GLU A 259 -11.95 2.45 -16.83
C GLU A 259 -12.17 1.12 -16.08
N ARG A 260 -11.70 -0.02 -16.65
CA ARG A 260 -11.87 -1.34 -16.04
C ARG A 260 -10.91 -1.60 -14.89
N VAL A 261 -11.35 -2.41 -13.92
CA VAL A 261 -10.57 -2.75 -12.72
C VAL A 261 -9.29 -3.49 -13.07
N ASP A 262 -9.33 -4.45 -13.99
CA ASP A 262 -8.16 -5.21 -14.40
C ASP A 262 -7.08 -4.32 -15.04
N SER A 263 -7.48 -3.23 -15.70
CA SER A 263 -6.55 -2.22 -16.22
C SER A 263 -5.92 -1.34 -15.11
N ILE A 264 -6.58 -1.15 -13.96
CA ILE A 264 -5.97 -0.50 -12.78
C ILE A 264 -4.83 -1.34 -12.22
N LEU A 265 -4.99 -2.68 -12.20
CA LEU A 265 -4.01 -3.61 -11.62
C LEU A 265 -2.62 -3.53 -12.28
N GLN A 266 -2.55 -2.92 -13.47
CA GLN A 266 -1.35 -2.85 -14.32
C GLN A 266 -0.76 -1.44 -14.47
N ARG A 267 -1.36 -0.40 -13.85
CA ARG A 267 -0.91 0.99 -14.03
C ARG A 267 0.49 1.23 -13.44
N THR A 268 1.34 1.86 -14.24
CA THR A 268 2.68 2.34 -13.85
C THR A 268 2.63 3.58 -12.94
N ASP A 269 3.72 3.89 -12.25
CA ASP A 269 3.88 5.12 -11.44
C ASP A 269 3.51 6.41 -12.21
N ALA A 270 3.79 6.49 -13.51
CA ALA A 270 3.47 7.66 -14.33
C ALA A 270 1.99 7.74 -14.76
N GLU A 271 1.32 6.60 -14.93
CA GLU A 271 -0.14 6.54 -15.15
C GLU A 271 -0.89 6.77 -13.83
N PHE A 272 -0.32 6.32 -12.72
CA PHE A 272 -0.87 6.50 -11.39
C PHE A 272 -0.77 7.94 -10.88
N ALA A 273 0.36 8.60 -11.11
CA ALA A 273 0.49 10.03 -10.82
C ALA A 273 -0.51 10.89 -11.65
N ARG A 274 -1.03 10.32 -12.75
CA ARG A 274 -2.13 10.89 -13.54
C ARG A 274 -3.53 10.47 -13.04
N SER A 275 -3.71 9.31 -12.41
CA SER A 275 -4.91 8.93 -11.60
C SER A 275 -4.84 7.54 -10.93
N ASP A 276 -5.46 7.29 -9.76
CA ASP A 276 -6.19 8.15 -8.81
C ASP A 276 -6.14 7.53 -7.40
N TYR A 277 -6.33 8.31 -6.33
CA TYR A 277 -6.33 7.83 -4.95
C TYR A 277 -7.64 7.14 -4.53
N ALA A 278 -8.80 7.74 -4.82
CA ALA A 278 -10.09 7.21 -4.40
C ALA A 278 -10.46 5.91 -5.13
N PHE A 279 -10.16 5.82 -6.43
CA PHE A 279 -10.39 4.60 -7.21
C PHE A 279 -9.50 3.45 -6.73
N SER A 280 -8.26 3.76 -6.33
CA SER A 280 -7.30 2.77 -5.82
C SER A 280 -7.66 2.28 -4.42
N TRP A 281 -8.12 3.18 -3.56
CA TRP A 281 -8.76 2.83 -2.30
C TRP A 281 -9.97 1.92 -2.52
N ALA A 282 -10.82 2.20 -3.51
CA ALA A 282 -12.00 1.39 -3.82
C ALA A 282 -11.62 0.00 -4.34
N VAL A 283 -10.65 -0.10 -5.27
CA VAL A 283 -10.13 -1.38 -5.76
C VAL A 283 -9.49 -2.18 -4.63
N CYS A 284 -8.64 -1.58 -3.80
CA CYS A 284 -8.08 -2.28 -2.64
C CYS A 284 -9.16 -2.72 -1.64
N SER A 285 -10.14 -1.86 -1.35
CA SER A 285 -11.25 -2.20 -0.44
C SER A 285 -12.14 -3.32 -0.98
N PHE A 286 -12.29 -3.44 -2.30
CA PHE A 286 -12.97 -4.55 -2.97
C PHE A 286 -12.15 -5.85 -2.86
N LEU A 287 -10.85 -5.80 -3.18
CA LEU A 287 -9.95 -6.96 -3.07
C LEU A 287 -9.82 -7.44 -1.61
N PHE A 288 -9.94 -6.54 -0.62
CA PHE A 288 -9.95 -6.85 0.81
C PHE A 288 -11.34 -7.12 1.42
N ASP A 289 -12.43 -7.17 0.65
CA ASP A 289 -13.75 -7.45 1.25
C ASP A 289 -13.88 -8.93 1.66
N ALA A 290 -13.92 -9.16 2.97
CA ALA A 290 -14.09 -10.48 3.58
C ALA A 290 -15.51 -11.06 3.42
N HIS A 291 -16.48 -10.31 2.89
CA HIS A 291 -17.90 -10.70 2.76
C HIS A 291 -18.37 -10.76 1.30
N TYR A 292 -17.55 -10.31 0.34
CA TYR A 292 -17.87 -10.39 -1.07
C TYR A 292 -17.24 -11.66 -1.69
N PRO A 293 -18.00 -12.48 -2.42
CA PRO A 293 -17.50 -13.70 -3.06
C PRO A 293 -16.66 -13.40 -4.32
N PHE A 294 -16.10 -14.46 -4.89
CA PHE A 294 -15.47 -14.50 -6.21
C PHE A 294 -15.97 -15.71 -7.01
N GLY A 295 -15.64 -15.78 -8.29
CA GLY A 295 -15.96 -16.90 -9.18
C GLY A 295 -17.47 -17.07 -9.37
N GLU A 296 -17.94 -18.32 -9.44
CA GLU A 296 -19.36 -18.64 -9.62
C GLU A 296 -20.26 -17.98 -8.56
N ALA A 297 -19.82 -17.92 -7.30
CA ALA A 297 -20.58 -17.27 -6.23
C ALA A 297 -20.69 -15.74 -6.42
N ALA A 298 -19.76 -15.11 -7.14
CA ALA A 298 -19.88 -13.72 -7.55
C ALA A 298 -20.82 -13.54 -8.77
N THR A 299 -20.85 -14.49 -9.71
CA THR A 299 -21.85 -14.53 -10.79
C THR A 299 -23.27 -14.57 -10.20
N LEU A 300 -23.52 -15.49 -9.27
CA LEU A 300 -24.82 -15.63 -8.60
C LEU A 300 -25.20 -14.35 -7.82
N ALA A 301 -24.23 -13.70 -7.17
CA ALA A 301 -24.44 -12.43 -6.49
C ALA A 301 -24.78 -11.27 -7.45
N LEU A 302 -24.23 -11.27 -8.67
CA LEU A 302 -24.50 -10.26 -9.70
C LEU A 302 -25.91 -10.39 -10.30
N GLU A 303 -26.44 -11.61 -10.39
CA GLU A 303 -27.74 -11.90 -10.98
C GLU A 303 -28.90 -11.72 -9.99
N ASP A 304 -28.65 -11.90 -8.69
CA ASP A 304 -29.65 -11.67 -7.64
C ASP A 304 -29.90 -10.17 -7.39
N LYS A 305 -31.00 -9.65 -7.97
CA LYS A 305 -31.52 -8.29 -7.76
C LYS A 305 -31.85 -7.94 -6.30
N ARG A 306 -31.90 -8.94 -5.40
CA ARG A 306 -32.15 -8.79 -3.96
C ARG A 306 -30.94 -9.16 -3.11
N TRP A 307 -29.76 -9.33 -3.72
CA TRP A 307 -28.57 -9.77 -3.03
C TRP A 307 -28.27 -8.89 -1.81
N LYS A 308 -28.10 -9.55 -0.66
CA LYS A 308 -27.67 -8.93 0.58
C LYS A 308 -26.38 -9.61 1.01
N SER A 309 -25.37 -8.81 1.29
CA SER A 309 -24.13 -9.33 1.85
C SER A 309 -24.37 -10.12 3.13
N PRO A 310 -23.63 -11.23 3.32
CA PRO A 310 -23.46 -11.87 4.62
C PRO A 310 -23.07 -10.86 5.73
N ILE A 311 -23.55 -11.12 6.94
CA ILE A 311 -23.16 -10.39 8.17
C ILE A 311 -21.80 -10.89 8.70
N LYS A 312 -21.50 -12.17 8.48
CA LYS A 312 -20.21 -12.80 8.84
C LYS A 312 -19.29 -12.86 7.62
N PRO A 313 -17.96 -12.79 7.80
CA PRO A 313 -17.00 -13.07 6.74
C PRO A 313 -17.23 -14.44 6.09
N LEU A 314 -17.00 -14.52 4.78
CA LEU A 314 -17.05 -15.76 4.02
C LEU A 314 -15.70 -16.51 4.12
N PRO A 315 -15.68 -17.86 4.29
CA PRO A 315 -14.46 -18.65 4.26
C PRO A 315 -13.69 -18.53 2.93
N GLN A 316 -14.43 -18.37 1.82
CA GLN A 316 -13.91 -18.00 0.51
C GLN A 316 -14.47 -16.62 0.15
N SER A 317 -13.62 -15.60 0.20
CA SER A 317 -13.94 -14.20 -0.09
C SER A 317 -12.88 -13.59 -0.99
N ARG A 318 -13.17 -12.43 -1.59
CA ARG A 318 -12.18 -11.63 -2.33
C ARG A 318 -10.89 -11.49 -1.54
N ARG A 319 -11.02 -11.23 -0.24
CA ARG A 319 -9.92 -11.09 0.70
C ARG A 319 -9.08 -12.35 0.84
N THR A 320 -9.67 -13.52 1.07
CA THR A 320 -8.88 -14.74 1.31
C THR A 320 -8.07 -15.12 0.07
N ALA A 321 -8.68 -15.06 -1.10
CA ALA A 321 -8.00 -15.28 -2.38
C ALA A 321 -6.94 -14.19 -2.67
N PHE A 322 -7.23 -12.92 -2.41
CA PHE A 322 -6.22 -11.87 -2.59
C PHE A 322 -5.00 -12.03 -1.67
N LEU A 323 -5.20 -12.49 -0.43
CA LEU A 323 -4.10 -12.78 0.48
C LEU A 323 -3.21 -13.92 -0.02
N LEU A 324 -3.77 -14.94 -0.67
CA LEU A 324 -3.01 -16.00 -1.35
C LEU A 324 -2.20 -15.43 -2.53
N VAL A 325 -2.81 -14.57 -3.36
CA VAL A 325 -2.09 -13.90 -4.45
C VAL A 325 -0.93 -13.04 -3.93
N LEU A 326 -1.11 -12.30 -2.83
CA LEU A 326 -0.02 -11.55 -2.20
C LEU A 326 1.10 -12.46 -1.70
N GLN A 327 0.78 -13.63 -1.11
CA GLN A 327 1.76 -14.62 -0.70
C GLN A 327 2.56 -15.16 -1.89
N ASN A 328 1.90 -15.46 -3.01
CA ASN A 328 2.55 -15.94 -4.25
C ASN A 328 3.47 -14.87 -4.87
N LEU A 329 3.04 -13.59 -4.90
CA LEU A 329 3.88 -12.49 -5.37
C LEU A 329 5.10 -12.21 -4.48
N ARG A 330 5.05 -12.65 -3.21
CA ARG A 330 6.14 -12.53 -2.23
C ARG A 330 7.21 -13.62 -2.37
N ASP A 331 7.17 -14.43 -3.43
CA ASP A 331 8.25 -15.37 -3.77
C ASP A 331 9.61 -14.65 -3.93
N PHE A 332 10.68 -15.25 -3.40
CA PHE A 332 12.04 -14.71 -3.49
C PHE A 332 12.57 -14.65 -4.93
N ARG A 333 12.09 -15.53 -5.82
CA ARG A 333 12.38 -15.54 -7.26
C ARG A 333 11.86 -14.27 -7.94
N LEU A 334 10.76 -13.70 -7.41
CA LEU A 334 10.15 -12.45 -7.89
C LEU A 334 10.77 -11.19 -7.26
N ALA A 335 11.83 -11.30 -6.44
CA ALA A 335 12.40 -10.19 -5.65
C ALA A 335 13.04 -9.05 -6.47
N ARG A 336 13.17 -9.17 -7.80
CA ARG A 336 13.69 -8.12 -8.69
C ARG A 336 12.72 -7.73 -9.81
N VAL A 337 11.52 -8.30 -9.82
CA VAL A 337 10.48 -7.95 -10.80
C VAL A 337 9.99 -6.53 -10.52
N ASP A 338 9.96 -5.70 -11.56
CA ASP A 338 9.51 -4.30 -11.53
C ASP A 338 7.98 -4.17 -11.35
N ALA A 339 7.48 -2.93 -11.29
CA ALA A 339 6.09 -2.63 -10.99
C ALA A 339 5.10 -3.01 -12.11
N ASP A 340 5.50 -2.93 -13.38
CA ASP A 340 4.63 -3.29 -14.53
C ASP A 340 4.53 -4.81 -14.65
N ALA A 341 5.68 -5.50 -14.62
CA ALA A 341 5.73 -6.95 -14.64
C ALA A 341 5.04 -7.56 -13.40
N ARG A 342 5.17 -6.95 -12.20
CA ARG A 342 4.40 -7.40 -11.02
C ARG A 342 2.91 -7.07 -11.14
N GLY A 343 2.53 -5.94 -11.73
CA GLY A 343 1.11 -5.60 -11.99
C GLY A 343 0.44 -6.61 -12.92
N LYS A 344 1.17 -7.08 -13.95
CA LYS A 344 0.76 -8.19 -14.83
C LYS A 344 0.58 -9.50 -14.05
N LEU A 345 1.60 -9.95 -13.30
CA LEU A 345 1.50 -11.15 -12.46
C LEU A 345 0.36 -11.07 -11.44
N LEU A 346 0.16 -9.89 -10.83
CA LEU A 346 -0.93 -9.64 -9.88
C LEU A 346 -2.30 -9.77 -10.53
N ARG A 347 -2.50 -9.17 -11.71
CA ARG A 347 -3.73 -9.35 -12.49
C ARG A 347 -3.95 -10.83 -12.83
N ASP A 348 -2.92 -11.50 -13.36
CA ASP A 348 -3.05 -12.85 -13.89
C ASP A 348 -3.35 -13.86 -12.77
N TYR A 349 -2.62 -13.79 -11.65
CA TYR A 349 -2.91 -14.60 -10.46
C TYR A 349 -4.28 -14.27 -9.83
N LEU A 350 -4.76 -13.02 -9.90
CA LEU A 350 -6.11 -12.68 -9.42
C LEU A 350 -7.20 -13.29 -10.30
N LEU A 351 -7.05 -13.26 -11.62
CA LEU A 351 -8.03 -13.84 -12.54
C LEU A 351 -8.06 -15.37 -12.42
N GLU A 352 -6.90 -16.00 -12.25
CA GLU A 352 -6.73 -17.44 -12.01
C GLU A 352 -7.36 -17.86 -10.67
N GLU A 353 -6.93 -17.26 -9.56
CA GLU A 353 -7.43 -17.59 -8.20
C GLU A 353 -8.93 -17.28 -8.05
N TYR A 354 -9.44 -16.24 -8.71
CA TYR A 354 -10.87 -15.95 -8.70
C TYR A 354 -11.69 -16.81 -9.68
N GLY A 355 -11.07 -17.45 -10.68
CA GLY A 355 -11.79 -18.11 -11.77
C GLY A 355 -12.67 -17.13 -12.56
N GLU A 356 -12.19 -15.91 -12.78
CA GLU A 356 -12.98 -14.81 -13.37
C GLU A 356 -12.35 -14.24 -14.62
N GLU A 357 -13.16 -14.06 -15.66
CA GLU A 357 -12.80 -13.23 -16.81
C GLU A 357 -12.69 -11.74 -16.43
N PRO A 358 -11.81 -10.95 -17.06
CA PRO A 358 -11.63 -9.53 -16.74
C PRO A 358 -12.91 -8.67 -16.76
N ASN A 359 -13.83 -8.94 -17.71
CA ASN A 359 -15.14 -8.29 -17.76
C ASN A 359 -16.04 -8.66 -16.55
N HIS A 360 -15.92 -9.89 -16.05
CA HIS A 360 -16.66 -10.35 -14.87
C HIS A 360 -16.08 -9.72 -13.60
N LEU A 361 -14.76 -9.70 -13.44
CA LEU A 361 -14.07 -9.00 -12.35
C LEU A 361 -14.51 -7.53 -12.25
N HIS A 362 -14.52 -6.82 -13.38
CA HIS A 362 -14.98 -5.43 -13.42
C HIS A 362 -16.46 -5.29 -13.04
N ARG A 363 -17.37 -6.13 -13.58
CA ARG A 363 -18.79 -6.12 -13.20
C ARG A 363 -19.01 -6.41 -11.71
N SER A 364 -18.25 -7.35 -11.15
CA SER A 364 -18.26 -7.67 -9.72
C SER A 364 -17.86 -6.47 -8.86
N PHE A 365 -16.82 -5.72 -9.24
CA PHE A 365 -16.48 -4.46 -8.58
C PHE A 365 -17.62 -3.43 -8.69
N LEU A 366 -18.20 -3.24 -9.88
CA LEU A 366 -19.29 -2.26 -10.04
C LEU A 366 -20.53 -2.63 -9.20
N HIS A 367 -20.81 -3.92 -9.01
CA HIS A 367 -21.88 -4.38 -8.13
C HIS A 367 -21.52 -4.20 -6.65
N TRP A 368 -20.30 -4.56 -6.26
CA TRP A 368 -19.77 -4.35 -4.91
C TRP A 368 -19.85 -2.86 -4.48
N THR A 369 -19.51 -1.91 -5.35
CA THR A 369 -19.61 -0.47 -4.97
C THR A 369 -21.03 -0.03 -4.65
N ARG A 370 -22.04 -0.66 -5.26
CA ARG A 370 -23.46 -0.34 -5.07
C ARG A 370 -24.06 -1.02 -3.83
N THR A 371 -23.53 -2.19 -3.43
CA THR A 371 -24.12 -3.05 -2.38
C THR A 371 -23.29 -3.19 -1.10
N ARG A 372 -21.97 -2.95 -1.14
CA ARG A 372 -21.04 -3.26 -0.03
C ARG A 372 -20.01 -2.19 0.31
N MET A 373 -19.64 -1.31 -0.61
CA MET A 373 -18.55 -0.35 -0.38
C MET A 373 -18.69 0.37 0.98
N PRO A 374 -17.60 0.46 1.77
CA PRO A 374 -17.62 1.15 3.06
C PRO A 374 -18.16 2.57 2.95
N LYS A 375 -18.95 2.99 3.94
CA LYS A 375 -19.45 4.36 4.09
C LYS A 375 -18.44 5.26 4.78
#